data_AF-V4ZWD8-F1
#
_entry.id   AF-V4ZWD8-F1
#
_cell.length_a   1.000
_cell.length_b   1.000
_cell.length_c   1.000
_cell.angle_alpha   90.00
_cell.angle_beta   90.00
_cell.angle_gamma   90.00
#
_symmetry.space_group_name_H-M   'P 1'
#
loop_
_entity.id
_entity.type
_entity.pdbx_description
1 polymer ?
#
loop_
_entity_poly.entity_id
_entity_poly.type
_entity_poly.pdbx_seq_one_letter_code
_entity_poly.pdbx_strand_id
1 'polypeptide(L)'
;MVCTNLLAAEEIVRVVGLPAARDVEPFASGCVQMAEFEVVEDCQIADRTVREADVFDALTFVGLFRGEQVVIPRGDTVIEAGDRLVVVGPPATVRQFAGSVSSGEGQRTVEDAVVVGGSEIGVHVAEMLANRGIDVRMIEHDRDRARQIAEDLPSVVVLESDATDPALLERERIGDADVLVSALASDERNLLASLLAKRVGVSRAIAVVDAYRYIEVFETVGVDVAVSPRRVVAEEIARLTREGSAENVA
;
A
#
# COMPACT_ATOMS: atom_id res chain seq x y z
N MET A 1 7.73 -18.94 -13.59
CA MET A 1 8.91 -18.35 -12.93
C MET A 1 8.39 -17.18 -12.12
N VAL A 2 8.60 -17.16 -10.80
CA VAL A 2 8.12 -16.09 -9.94
C VAL A 2 9.14 -14.96 -9.94
N CYS A 3 8.79 -13.79 -10.49
CA CYS A 3 9.66 -12.62 -10.46
C CYS A 3 9.38 -11.82 -9.18
N THR A 4 10.20 -12.02 -8.15
CA THR A 4 10.01 -11.46 -6.81
C THR A 4 9.82 -9.94 -6.80
N ASN A 5 10.69 -9.22 -7.52
CA ASN A 5 10.70 -7.77 -7.52
C ASN A 5 9.46 -7.19 -8.23
N LEU A 6 9.03 -7.85 -9.31
CA LEU A 6 7.81 -7.48 -10.01
C LEU A 6 6.57 -7.69 -9.14
N LEU A 7 6.45 -8.84 -8.47
CA LEU A 7 5.31 -9.10 -7.59
C LEU A 7 5.23 -8.11 -6.41
N ALA A 8 6.38 -7.78 -5.81
CA ALA A 8 6.42 -6.76 -4.76
C ALA A 8 6.00 -5.38 -5.29
N ALA A 9 6.46 -5.01 -6.49
CA ALA A 9 6.05 -3.77 -7.14
C ALA A 9 4.55 -3.74 -7.45
N GLU A 10 3.99 -4.84 -7.95
CA GLU A 10 2.56 -4.97 -8.19
C GLU A 10 1.74 -4.85 -6.89
N GLU A 11 2.22 -5.41 -5.79
CA GLU A 11 1.59 -5.30 -4.47
C GLU A 11 1.58 -3.85 -3.99
N ILE A 12 2.72 -3.16 -4.06
CA ILE A 12 2.82 -1.73 -3.74
C ILE A 12 1.82 -0.94 -4.59
N VAL A 13 1.78 -1.19 -5.90
CA VAL A 13 0.91 -0.46 -6.84
C VAL A 13 -0.58 -0.79 -6.62
N ARG A 14 -0.93 -1.98 -6.13
CA ARG A 14 -2.30 -2.32 -5.69
C ARG A 14 -2.69 -1.51 -4.46
N VAL A 15 -1.82 -1.52 -3.45
CA VAL A 15 -1.99 -0.77 -2.20
C VAL A 15 -2.07 0.73 -2.43
N VAL A 16 -1.24 1.30 -3.33
CA VAL A 16 -1.31 2.71 -3.76
C VAL A 16 -2.66 3.03 -4.40
N GLY A 17 -3.17 2.14 -5.25
CA GLY A 17 -4.43 2.34 -5.98
C GLY A 17 -5.70 2.21 -5.14
N LEU A 18 -5.59 1.86 -3.85
CA LEU A 18 -6.71 1.72 -2.94
C LEU A 18 -6.48 2.58 -1.68
N PRO A 19 -7.21 3.69 -1.54
CA PRO A 19 -7.06 4.57 -0.39
C PRO A 19 -7.34 3.87 0.94
N ALA A 20 -6.63 4.25 2.00
CA ALA A 20 -6.74 3.69 3.36
C ALA A 20 -6.50 2.16 3.49
N ALA A 21 -6.18 1.45 2.41
CA ALA A 21 -5.91 0.02 2.46
C ALA A 21 -4.54 -0.25 3.06
N ARG A 22 -4.40 -1.33 3.84
CA ARG A 22 -3.11 -1.82 4.34
C ARG A 22 -2.60 -3.01 3.53
N ASP A 23 -3.52 -3.84 3.03
CA ASP A 23 -3.23 -5.04 2.25
C ASP A 23 -4.36 -5.27 1.24
N VAL A 24 -4.02 -5.74 0.02
CA VAL A 24 -5.00 -5.95 -1.06
C VAL A 24 -4.70 -7.23 -1.82
N GLU A 25 -5.60 -8.20 -1.71
CA GLU A 25 -5.43 -9.50 -2.35
C GLU A 25 -6.51 -9.78 -3.41
N PRO A 26 -6.13 -10.03 -4.68
CA PRO A 26 -7.07 -10.45 -5.72
C PRO A 26 -7.37 -11.95 -5.65
N PHE A 27 -8.62 -12.29 -5.93
CA PHE A 27 -9.14 -13.66 -6.05
C PHE A 27 -9.88 -13.83 -7.37
N ALA A 28 -10.12 -15.09 -7.76
CA ALA A 28 -10.90 -15.45 -8.95
C ALA A 28 -10.44 -14.68 -10.20
N SER A 29 -9.14 -14.70 -10.49
CA SER A 29 -8.54 -13.97 -11.62
C SER A 29 -8.82 -12.46 -11.63
N GLY A 30 -8.95 -11.85 -10.44
CA GLY A 30 -9.20 -10.42 -10.27
C GLY A 30 -10.68 -10.01 -10.27
N CYS A 31 -11.61 -10.97 -10.39
CA CYS A 31 -13.05 -10.68 -10.30
C CYS A 31 -13.50 -10.35 -8.87
N VAL A 32 -12.75 -10.82 -7.87
CA VAL A 32 -13.00 -10.58 -6.45
C VAL A 32 -11.74 -10.00 -5.83
N GLN A 33 -11.90 -9.05 -4.92
CA GLN A 33 -10.81 -8.42 -4.20
C GLN A 33 -11.11 -8.48 -2.71
N MET A 34 -10.12 -8.90 -1.93
CA MET A 34 -10.08 -8.75 -0.48
C MET A 34 -9.20 -7.55 -0.16
N ALA A 35 -9.63 -6.72 0.77
CA ALA A 35 -8.82 -5.60 1.24
C ALA A 35 -8.99 -5.41 2.73
N GLU A 36 -7.87 -5.07 3.37
CA GLU A 36 -7.83 -4.70 4.77
C GLU A 36 -7.72 -3.18 4.90
N PHE A 37 -8.55 -2.58 5.75
CA PHE A 37 -8.58 -1.15 6.01
C PHE A 37 -8.44 -0.87 7.50
N GLU A 38 -7.74 0.20 7.84
CA GLU A 38 -7.75 0.73 9.21
C GLU A 38 -8.90 1.73 9.37
N VAL A 39 -9.69 1.54 10.42
CA VAL A 39 -10.79 2.43 10.78
C VAL A 39 -10.22 3.58 11.60
N VAL A 40 -10.29 4.80 11.08
CA VAL A 40 -9.89 6.01 11.80
C VAL A 40 -11.09 6.67 12.48
N GLU A 41 -10.85 7.45 13.53
CA GLU A 41 -11.90 8.05 14.39
C GLU A 41 -12.93 8.88 13.60
N ASP A 42 -12.50 9.59 12.55
CA ASP A 42 -13.35 10.50 11.78
C ASP A 42 -13.95 9.88 10.50
N CYS A 43 -13.93 8.55 10.34
CA CYS A 43 -14.45 7.91 9.12
C CYS A 43 -15.97 7.64 9.20
N GLN A 44 -16.61 7.44 8.04
CA GLN A 44 -18.07 7.34 7.96
C GLN A 44 -18.65 6.06 8.61
N ILE A 45 -17.80 5.09 8.91
CA ILE A 45 -18.17 3.79 9.44
C ILE A 45 -17.79 3.59 10.91
N ALA A 46 -17.02 4.51 11.50
CA ALA A 46 -16.67 4.45 12.92
C ALA A 46 -17.94 4.55 13.79
N ASP A 47 -17.95 3.80 14.89
CA ASP A 47 -19.04 3.67 15.86
C ASP A 47 -20.38 3.18 15.28
N ARG A 48 -20.37 2.63 14.06
CA ARG A 48 -21.55 2.01 13.43
C ARG A 48 -21.48 0.50 13.54
N THR A 49 -22.64 -0.13 13.52
CA THR A 49 -22.72 -1.59 13.38
C THR A 49 -22.41 -2.01 11.95
N VAL A 50 -21.95 -3.24 11.76
CA VAL A 50 -21.72 -3.82 10.41
C VAL A 50 -22.99 -3.72 9.55
N ARG A 51 -24.18 -3.97 10.12
CA ARG A 51 -25.45 -3.81 9.38
C ARG A 51 -25.68 -2.38 8.90
N GLU A 52 -25.32 -1.39 9.70
CA GLU A 52 -25.48 0.02 9.32
C GLU A 52 -24.44 0.43 8.27
N ALA A 53 -23.23 -0.13 8.33
CA ALA A 53 -22.15 0.12 7.37
C ALA A 53 -22.31 -0.66 6.05
N ASP A 54 -23.05 -1.76 6.05
CA ASP A 54 -23.30 -2.64 4.90
C ASP A 54 -24.34 -2.03 3.92
N VAL A 55 -23.93 -0.94 3.28
CA VAL A 55 -24.73 -0.22 2.27
C VAL A 55 -24.26 -0.49 0.84
N PHE A 56 -23.30 -1.40 0.67
CA PHE A 56 -22.61 -1.64 -0.59
C PHE A 56 -23.06 -2.97 -1.20
N ASP A 57 -23.53 -2.93 -2.44
CA ASP A 57 -23.95 -4.14 -3.13
C ASP A 57 -22.77 -5.11 -3.35
N ALA A 58 -22.96 -6.36 -2.94
CA ALA A 58 -21.99 -7.45 -3.06
C ALA A 58 -20.65 -7.20 -2.33
N LEU A 59 -20.66 -6.42 -1.25
CA LEU A 59 -19.56 -6.36 -0.29
C LEU A 59 -19.83 -7.32 0.88
N THR A 60 -18.79 -7.94 1.42
CA THR A 60 -18.90 -8.79 2.61
C THR A 60 -17.81 -8.45 3.60
N PHE A 61 -18.20 -8.16 4.83
CA PHE A 61 -17.29 -8.00 5.98
C PHE A 61 -16.89 -9.41 6.44
N VAL A 62 -15.61 -9.78 6.30
CA VAL A 62 -15.15 -11.15 6.57
C VAL A 62 -14.41 -11.28 7.90
N GLY A 63 -13.84 -10.18 8.41
CA GLY A 63 -13.09 -10.18 9.66
C GLY A 63 -12.86 -8.77 10.16
N LEU A 64 -12.67 -8.66 11.47
CA LEU A 64 -12.29 -7.45 12.17
C LEU A 64 -11.18 -7.82 13.16
N PHE A 65 -10.05 -7.12 13.12
CA PHE A 65 -8.98 -7.26 14.11
C PHE A 65 -9.00 -6.07 15.05
N ARG A 66 -9.17 -6.35 16.34
CA ARG A 66 -9.13 -5.36 17.42
C ARG A 66 -7.90 -5.64 18.28
N GLY A 67 -6.83 -4.90 18.02
CA GLY A 67 -5.50 -5.28 18.52
C GLY A 67 -5.12 -6.68 18.02
N GLU A 68 -4.86 -7.61 18.93
CA GLU A 68 -4.52 -9.00 18.59
C GLU A 68 -5.75 -9.93 18.45
N GLN A 69 -6.95 -9.43 18.73
CA GLN A 69 -8.16 -10.26 18.72
C GLN A 69 -8.82 -10.28 17.34
N VAL A 70 -9.11 -11.48 16.85
CA VAL A 70 -9.92 -11.69 15.65
C VAL A 70 -11.40 -11.78 16.04
N VAL A 71 -12.21 -10.89 15.48
CA VAL A 71 -13.66 -10.86 15.63
C VAL A 71 -14.29 -11.20 14.27
N ILE A 72 -15.14 -12.23 14.25
CA ILE A 72 -15.96 -12.54 13.08
C ILE A 72 -17.20 -11.64 13.12
N PRO A 73 -17.35 -10.69 12.18
CA PRO A 73 -18.40 -9.69 12.24
C PRO A 73 -19.79 -10.32 12.10
N ARG A 74 -20.71 -9.82 12.92
CA ARG A 74 -22.16 -10.02 12.81
C ARG A 74 -22.81 -8.68 12.54
N GLY A 75 -24.08 -8.68 12.12
CA GLY A 75 -24.78 -7.44 11.82
C GLY A 75 -24.87 -6.45 12.99
N ASP A 76 -24.76 -6.90 14.23
CA ASP A 76 -24.74 -6.10 15.46
C ASP A 76 -23.33 -5.79 15.99
N THR A 77 -22.27 -6.30 15.35
CA THR A 77 -20.88 -5.96 15.69
C THR A 77 -20.64 -4.48 15.41
N VAL A 78 -20.21 -3.74 16.44
CA VAL A 78 -19.83 -2.33 16.32
C VAL A 78 -18.38 -2.23 15.84
N ILE A 79 -18.18 -1.40 14.82
CA ILE A 79 -16.88 -1.06 14.25
C ILE A 79 -16.31 0.11 15.06
N GLU A 80 -15.17 -0.09 15.71
CA GLU A 80 -14.51 0.90 16.55
C GLU A 80 -13.30 1.50 15.83
N ALA A 81 -12.93 2.74 16.19
CA ALA A 81 -11.69 3.33 15.71
C ALA A 81 -10.48 2.49 16.18
N GLY A 82 -9.51 2.33 15.30
CA GLY A 82 -8.36 1.43 15.47
C GLY A 82 -8.63 -0.02 15.09
N ASP A 83 -9.87 -0.38 14.72
CA ASP A 83 -10.14 -1.70 14.15
C ASP A 83 -9.51 -1.82 12.76
N ARG A 84 -8.94 -2.99 12.47
CA ARG A 84 -8.56 -3.38 11.11
C ARG A 84 -9.65 -4.24 10.52
N LEU A 85 -10.36 -3.70 9.55
CA LEU A 85 -11.50 -4.34 8.93
C LEU A 85 -11.10 -5.02 7.61
N VAL A 86 -11.48 -6.29 7.44
CA VAL A 86 -11.30 -7.03 6.20
C VAL A 86 -12.63 -7.15 5.49
N VAL A 87 -12.67 -6.72 4.23
CA VAL A 87 -13.83 -6.86 3.34
C VAL A 87 -13.46 -7.60 2.07
N VAL A 88 -14.44 -8.27 1.47
CA VAL A 88 -14.33 -8.99 0.20
C VAL A 88 -15.47 -8.58 -0.71
N GLY A 89 -15.19 -8.34 -2.00
CA GLY A 89 -16.22 -8.02 -2.98
C GLY A 89 -15.65 -7.73 -4.38
N PRO A 90 -16.47 -7.26 -5.33
CA PRO A 90 -16.00 -6.80 -6.62
C PRO A 90 -15.01 -5.62 -6.48
N PRO A 91 -13.96 -5.51 -7.31
CA PRO A 91 -12.95 -4.44 -7.21
C PRO A 91 -13.55 -3.02 -7.20
N ALA A 92 -14.61 -2.78 -7.98
CA ALA A 92 -15.29 -1.49 -8.02
C ALA A 92 -15.98 -1.15 -6.68
N THR A 93 -16.64 -2.15 -6.06
CA THR A 93 -17.32 -2.00 -4.77
C THR A 93 -16.31 -1.80 -3.64
N VAL A 94 -15.22 -2.57 -3.63
CA VAL A 94 -14.14 -2.42 -2.63
C VAL A 94 -13.50 -1.04 -2.73
N ARG A 95 -13.30 -0.51 -3.94
CA ARG A 95 -12.83 0.87 -4.15
C ARG A 95 -13.83 1.92 -3.65
N GLN A 96 -15.12 1.69 -3.85
CA GLN A 96 -16.15 2.59 -3.32
C GLN A 96 -16.15 2.59 -1.77
N PHE A 97 -16.00 1.41 -1.18
CA PHE A 97 -15.86 1.23 0.27
C PHE A 97 -14.59 1.90 0.82
N ALA A 98 -13.47 1.81 0.10
CA ALA A 98 -12.24 2.50 0.46
C ALA A 98 -12.43 4.01 0.68
N GLY A 99 -13.35 4.64 -0.07
CA GLY A 99 -13.69 6.06 0.09
C GLY A 99 -14.58 6.39 1.30
N SER A 100 -15.27 5.42 1.91
CA SER A 100 -16.08 5.63 3.12
C SER A 100 -15.29 5.41 4.41
N VAL A 101 -14.25 4.57 4.35
CA VAL A 101 -13.31 4.32 5.46
C VAL A 101 -12.19 5.34 5.53
N SER A 102 -11.94 6.08 4.45
CA SER A 102 -11.01 7.19 4.47
C SER A 102 -11.63 8.47 5.03
N SER A 103 -10.89 9.16 5.91
CA SER A 103 -11.24 10.49 6.41
C SER A 103 -10.54 11.58 5.61
N GLY A 104 -11.23 12.70 5.39
CA GLY A 104 -10.63 13.93 4.83
C GLY A 104 -9.88 13.71 3.51
N GLU A 105 -8.55 13.92 3.53
CA GLU A 105 -7.66 13.87 2.36
C GLU A 105 -7.52 12.46 1.75
N GLY A 106 -7.85 11.40 2.49
CA GLY A 106 -7.80 10.02 2.00
C GLY A 106 -8.89 9.64 1.00
N GLN A 107 -9.75 10.58 0.59
CA GLN A 107 -10.72 10.38 -0.50
C GLN A 107 -10.15 10.71 -1.89
N ARG A 108 -8.98 11.37 -1.97
CA ARG A 108 -8.39 11.74 -3.25
C ARG A 108 -7.74 10.51 -3.89
N THR A 109 -7.98 10.35 -5.18
CA THR A 109 -7.18 9.46 -6.01
C THR A 109 -5.73 9.91 -5.96
N VAL A 110 -4.80 8.98 -5.80
CA VAL A 110 -3.37 9.28 -5.87
C VAL A 110 -3.05 9.83 -7.26
N GLU A 111 -2.60 11.06 -7.31
CA GLU A 111 -2.22 11.78 -8.54
C GLU A 111 -0.71 12.08 -8.57
N ASP A 112 -0.08 12.24 -7.40
CA ASP A 112 1.36 12.52 -7.26
C ASP A 112 2.05 11.50 -6.35
N ALA A 113 3.06 10.83 -6.88
CA ALA A 113 3.83 9.82 -6.19
C ALA A 113 5.34 10.09 -6.23
N VAL A 114 5.98 9.88 -5.08
CA VAL A 114 7.44 9.93 -4.96
C VAL A 114 7.97 8.54 -4.69
N VAL A 115 8.91 8.06 -5.50
CA VAL A 115 9.58 6.77 -5.29
C VAL A 115 11.03 7.02 -4.92
N VAL A 116 11.43 6.54 -3.74
CA VAL A 116 12.78 6.69 -3.20
C VAL A 116 13.56 5.41 -3.46
N GLY A 117 14.67 5.54 -4.20
CA GLY A 117 15.55 4.44 -4.55
C GLY A 117 15.25 3.87 -5.93
N GLY A 118 16.27 3.81 -6.76
CA GLY A 118 16.30 3.20 -8.08
C GLY A 118 16.55 1.69 -8.05
N SER A 119 16.10 0.98 -7.02
CA SER A 119 16.13 -0.49 -7.02
C SER A 119 15.24 -1.06 -8.12
N GLU A 120 15.37 -2.36 -8.44
CA GLU A 120 14.47 -3.00 -9.41
C GLU A 120 12.98 -2.85 -9.02
N ILE A 121 12.66 -2.96 -7.72
CA ILE A 121 11.30 -2.73 -7.22
C ILE A 121 10.90 -1.27 -7.44
N GLY A 122 11.75 -0.31 -7.06
CA GLY A 122 11.45 1.12 -7.22
C GLY A 122 11.21 1.52 -8.67
N VAL A 123 12.04 1.02 -9.60
CA VAL A 123 11.88 1.25 -11.04
C VAL A 123 10.56 0.67 -11.55
N HIS A 124 10.22 -0.57 -11.18
CA HIS A 124 8.94 -1.18 -11.57
C HIS A 124 7.74 -0.44 -11.00
N VAL A 125 7.79 0.00 -9.74
CA VAL A 125 6.73 0.81 -9.12
C VAL A 125 6.56 2.12 -9.89
N ALA A 126 7.66 2.84 -10.15
CA ALA A 126 7.60 4.11 -10.85
C ALA A 126 7.02 3.97 -12.27
N GLU A 127 7.48 2.97 -13.02
CA GLU A 127 6.97 2.67 -14.35
C GLU A 127 5.47 2.34 -14.34
N MET A 128 5.02 1.47 -13.43
CA MET A 128 3.60 1.08 -13.33
C MET A 128 2.70 2.25 -12.91
N LEU A 129 3.13 3.10 -11.98
CA LEU A 129 2.38 4.28 -11.56
C LEU A 129 2.29 5.30 -12.70
N ALA A 130 3.40 5.59 -13.38
CA ALA A 130 3.43 6.49 -14.52
C ALA A 130 2.52 5.99 -15.66
N ASN A 131 2.53 4.68 -15.94
CA ASN A 131 1.62 4.08 -16.93
C ASN A 131 0.13 4.17 -16.56
N ARG A 132 -0.19 4.41 -15.28
CA ARG A 132 -1.55 4.70 -14.81
C ARG A 132 -1.91 6.19 -14.86
N GLY A 133 -1.01 7.04 -15.35
CA GLY A 133 -1.21 8.49 -15.46
C GLY A 133 -0.97 9.24 -14.14
N ILE A 134 -0.26 8.64 -13.19
CA ILE A 134 0.18 9.30 -11.96
C ILE A 134 1.47 10.06 -12.26
N ASP A 135 1.60 11.28 -11.74
CA ASP A 135 2.83 12.05 -11.82
C ASP A 135 3.86 11.44 -10.87
N VAL A 136 4.96 10.93 -11.42
CA VAL A 136 5.98 10.21 -10.64
C VAL A 136 7.30 10.97 -10.60
N ARG A 137 7.81 11.17 -9.39
CA ARG A 137 9.17 11.66 -9.12
C ARG A 137 9.99 10.56 -8.45
N MET A 138 11.20 10.31 -8.94
CA MET A 138 12.15 9.37 -8.32
C MET A 138 13.29 10.12 -7.65
N ILE A 139 13.73 9.65 -6.49
CA ILE A 139 14.94 10.14 -5.80
C ILE A 139 15.97 9.01 -5.80
N GLU A 140 17.12 9.24 -6.42
CA GLU A 140 18.23 8.28 -6.46
C GLU A 140 19.55 9.02 -6.21
N HIS A 141 20.36 8.52 -5.28
CA HIS A 141 21.63 9.14 -4.88
C HIS A 141 22.79 8.81 -5.84
N ASP A 142 22.76 7.64 -6.46
CA ASP A 142 23.79 7.22 -7.41
C ASP A 142 23.55 7.85 -8.77
N ARG A 143 24.52 8.66 -9.21
CA ARG A 143 24.43 9.45 -10.43
C ARG A 143 24.25 8.60 -11.69
N ASP A 144 25.00 7.50 -11.80
CA ASP A 144 24.96 6.65 -12.99
C ASP A 144 23.61 5.92 -13.07
N ARG A 145 23.11 5.46 -11.92
CA ARG A 145 21.78 4.85 -11.79
C ARG A 145 20.66 5.85 -12.08
N ALA A 146 20.72 7.06 -11.51
CA ALA A 146 19.72 8.10 -11.73
C ALA A 146 19.62 8.47 -13.22
N ARG A 147 20.78 8.60 -13.87
CA ARG A 147 20.84 8.86 -15.32
C ARG A 147 20.23 7.73 -16.13
N GLN A 148 20.59 6.48 -15.81
CA GLN A 148 20.01 5.31 -16.49
C GLN A 148 18.49 5.30 -16.38
N ILE A 149 17.95 5.51 -15.17
CA ILE A 149 16.50 5.50 -14.95
C ILE A 149 15.81 6.63 -15.74
N ALA A 150 16.41 7.82 -15.80
CA ALA A 150 15.87 8.93 -16.58
C ALA A 150 15.86 8.65 -18.10
N GLU A 151 16.84 7.88 -18.59
CA GLU A 151 16.89 7.43 -19.99
C GLU A 151 15.84 6.32 -20.27
N ASP A 152 15.65 5.40 -19.32
CA ASP A 152 14.72 4.26 -19.45
C ASP A 152 13.25 4.68 -19.24
N LEU A 153 12.98 5.63 -18.36
CA LEU A 153 11.64 6.09 -17.96
C LEU A 153 11.44 7.60 -18.26
N PRO A 154 11.22 7.99 -19.52
CA PRO A 154 11.16 9.40 -19.93
C PRO A 154 9.94 10.17 -19.39
N SER A 155 8.91 9.48 -18.89
CA SER A 155 7.74 10.07 -18.22
C SER A 155 7.95 10.31 -16.73
N VAL A 156 9.08 9.88 -16.16
CA VAL A 156 9.38 9.98 -14.72
C VAL A 156 10.47 11.02 -14.50
N VAL A 157 10.25 11.93 -13.56
CA VAL A 157 11.27 12.92 -13.18
C VAL A 157 12.24 12.28 -12.19
N VAL A 158 13.54 12.20 -12.51
CA VAL A 158 14.55 11.62 -11.62
C VAL A 158 15.42 12.71 -10.99
N LEU A 159 15.49 12.71 -9.66
CA LEU A 159 16.28 13.63 -8.84
C LEU A 159 17.52 12.90 -8.33
N GLU A 160 18.71 13.36 -8.75
CA GLU A 160 19.99 12.89 -8.22
C GLU A 160 20.20 13.48 -6.81
N SER A 161 19.78 12.77 -5.76
CA SER A 161 19.82 13.28 -4.38
C SER A 161 19.68 12.18 -3.32
N ASP A 162 20.03 12.49 -2.07
CA ASP A 162 19.84 11.60 -0.93
C ASP A 162 18.48 11.87 -0.26
N ALA A 163 17.57 10.91 -0.32
CA ALA A 163 16.24 11.02 0.29
C ALA A 163 16.24 11.05 1.83
N THR A 164 17.40 10.84 2.47
CA THR A 164 17.57 10.99 3.92
C THR A 164 17.99 12.41 4.34
N ASP A 165 18.15 13.33 3.39
CA ASP A 165 18.37 14.76 3.65
C ASP A 165 17.02 15.52 3.79
N PRO A 166 16.65 16.00 5.00
CA PRO A 166 15.39 16.71 5.18
C PRO A 166 15.29 18.02 4.38
N ALA A 167 16.43 18.70 4.15
CA ALA A 167 16.44 19.97 3.43
C ALA A 167 16.09 19.78 1.94
N LEU A 168 16.45 18.63 1.37
CA LEU A 168 16.02 18.23 0.04
C LEU A 168 14.51 18.05 0.00
N LEU A 169 13.94 17.30 0.94
CA LEU A 169 12.51 16.97 0.94
C LEU A 169 11.64 18.23 1.01
N GLU A 170 12.07 19.24 1.78
CA GLU A 170 11.41 20.54 1.84
C GLU A 170 11.58 21.32 0.53
N ARG A 171 12.80 21.39 -0.02
CA ARG A 171 13.10 22.15 -1.25
C ARG A 171 12.34 21.63 -2.45
N GLU A 172 12.27 20.31 -2.61
CA GLU A 172 11.59 19.63 -3.72
C GLU A 172 10.09 19.44 -3.46
N ARG A 173 9.56 19.98 -2.34
CA ARG A 173 8.16 19.86 -1.92
C ARG A 173 7.66 18.43 -1.95
N ILE A 174 8.44 17.52 -1.37
CA ILE A 174 8.07 16.11 -1.27
C ILE A 174 6.85 15.95 -0.36
N GLY A 175 6.69 16.82 0.64
CA GLY A 175 5.52 16.85 1.52
C GLY A 175 4.18 17.03 0.83
N ASP A 176 4.15 17.60 -0.39
CA ASP A 176 2.91 17.80 -1.14
C ASP A 176 2.42 16.52 -1.85
N ALA A 177 3.25 15.47 -1.91
CA ALA A 177 2.90 14.22 -2.59
C ALA A 177 1.84 13.41 -1.83
N ASP A 178 0.95 12.74 -2.57
CA ASP A 178 -0.07 11.87 -1.99
C ASP A 178 0.55 10.61 -1.38
N VAL A 179 1.59 10.08 -2.03
CA VAL A 179 2.27 8.87 -1.56
C VAL A 179 3.78 8.93 -1.77
N LEU A 180 4.52 8.40 -0.81
CA LEU A 180 5.94 8.09 -0.94
C LEU A 180 6.18 6.59 -0.79
N VAL A 181 6.92 6.00 -1.73
CA VAL A 181 7.36 4.60 -1.69
C VAL A 181 8.86 4.56 -1.46
N SER A 182 9.34 4.00 -0.35
CA SER A 182 10.77 3.80 -0.08
C SER A 182 11.21 2.38 -0.44
N ALA A 183 12.08 2.28 -1.44
CA ALA A 183 12.57 1.03 -2.03
C ALA A 183 14.10 1.03 -2.17
N LEU A 184 14.80 1.51 -1.14
CA LEU A 184 16.25 1.43 -0.98
C LEU A 184 16.69 0.02 -0.56
N ALA A 185 17.98 -0.25 -0.67
CA ALA A 185 18.58 -1.55 -0.33
C ALA A 185 18.69 -1.85 1.17
N SER A 186 18.28 -0.94 2.06
CA SER A 186 18.41 -1.09 3.52
C SER A 186 17.11 -0.71 4.19
N ASP A 187 16.61 -1.62 5.03
CA ASP A 187 15.40 -1.43 5.83
C ASP A 187 15.51 -0.14 6.67
N GLU A 188 16.66 0.13 7.28
CA GLU A 188 16.88 1.32 8.11
C GLU A 188 16.75 2.62 7.31
N ARG A 189 17.22 2.62 6.05
CA ARG A 189 17.08 3.78 5.16
C ARG A 189 15.66 3.95 4.66
N ASN A 190 14.96 2.85 4.36
CA ASN A 190 13.54 2.88 4.00
C ASN A 190 12.71 3.46 5.14
N LEU A 191 12.97 3.00 6.37
CA LEU A 191 12.34 3.54 7.56
C LEU A 191 12.61 5.03 7.72
N LEU A 192 13.89 5.44 7.66
CA LEU A 192 14.26 6.85 7.82
C LEU A 192 13.63 7.73 6.75
N ALA A 193 13.69 7.34 5.47
CA ALA A 193 13.10 8.09 4.36
C ALA A 193 11.57 8.22 4.53
N SER A 194 10.88 7.14 4.89
CA SER A 194 9.44 7.15 5.14
C SER A 194 9.06 8.05 6.31
N LEU A 195 9.79 8.01 7.43
CA LEU A 195 9.52 8.87 8.58
C LEU A 195 9.80 10.35 8.30
N LEU A 196 10.88 10.64 7.57
CA LEU A 196 11.16 12.02 7.13
C LEU A 196 10.08 12.53 6.17
N ALA A 197 9.60 11.69 5.25
CA ALA A 197 8.49 12.00 4.35
C ALA A 197 7.20 12.35 5.11
N LYS A 198 6.81 11.52 6.09
CA LYS A 198 5.67 11.79 6.97
C LYS A 198 5.85 13.09 7.74
N ARG A 199 7.07 13.38 8.23
CA ARG A 199 7.39 14.62 8.94
C ARG A 199 7.22 15.86 8.07
N VAL A 200 7.57 15.80 6.78
CA VAL A 200 7.42 16.94 5.87
C VAL A 200 6.02 17.06 5.25
N GLY A 201 5.12 16.11 5.51
CA GLY A 201 3.71 16.23 5.18
C GLY A 201 3.15 15.20 4.22
N VAL A 202 3.95 14.24 3.73
CA VAL A 202 3.45 13.20 2.82
C VAL A 202 2.28 12.47 3.46
N SER A 203 1.16 12.40 2.74
CA SER A 203 -0.08 11.81 3.26
C SER A 203 0.12 10.35 3.62
N ARG A 204 0.78 9.58 2.74
CA ARG A 204 0.99 8.13 2.92
C ARG A 204 2.41 7.69 2.58
N ALA A 205 3.04 6.93 3.46
CA ALA A 205 4.36 6.34 3.27
C ALA A 205 4.26 4.81 3.21
N ILE A 206 4.78 4.23 2.13
CA ILE A 206 4.89 2.79 1.91
C ILE A 206 6.38 2.45 1.90
N ALA A 207 6.80 1.41 2.61
CA ALA A 207 8.19 0.98 2.66
C ALA A 207 8.36 -0.46 2.21
N VAL A 208 9.42 -0.72 1.43
CA VAL A 208 9.89 -2.08 1.15
C VAL A 208 10.73 -2.56 2.34
N VAL A 209 10.39 -3.74 2.85
CA VAL A 209 11.04 -4.32 4.05
C VAL A 209 11.47 -5.76 3.77
N ASP A 210 12.77 -6.01 3.78
CA ASP A 210 13.32 -7.36 3.55
C ASP A 210 13.08 -8.28 4.75
N ALA A 211 13.27 -7.75 5.96
CA ALA A 211 13.09 -8.52 7.18
C ALA A 211 11.64 -8.49 7.66
N TYR A 212 10.87 -9.55 7.37
CA TYR A 212 9.46 -9.72 7.77
C TYR A 212 9.16 -9.33 9.23
N ARG A 213 10.05 -9.66 10.17
CA ARG A 213 9.92 -9.32 11.61
C ARG A 213 9.88 -7.81 11.91
N TYR A 214 10.23 -6.96 10.95
CA TYR A 214 10.23 -5.50 11.10
C TYR A 214 8.98 -4.84 10.55
N ILE A 215 8.09 -5.55 9.86
CA ILE A 215 6.83 -4.99 9.32
C ILE A 215 6.05 -4.29 10.44
N GLU A 216 5.76 -4.98 11.54
CA GLU A 216 5.03 -4.42 12.68
C GLU A 216 5.74 -3.19 13.29
N VAL A 217 7.07 -3.22 13.32
CA VAL A 217 7.87 -2.10 13.85
C VAL A 217 7.71 -0.86 12.96
N PHE A 218 7.79 -1.03 11.64
CA PHE A 218 7.62 0.07 10.67
C PHE A 218 6.24 0.69 10.81
N GLU A 219 5.21 -0.15 10.88
CA GLU A 219 3.83 0.31 11.01
C GLU A 219 3.60 1.05 12.33
N THR A 220 4.11 0.52 13.43
CA THR A 220 3.96 1.13 14.77
C THR A 220 4.63 2.50 14.87
N VAL A 221 5.74 2.73 14.18
CA VAL A 221 6.49 4.00 14.27
C VAL A 221 6.05 5.06 13.26
N GLY A 222 5.07 4.77 12.41
CA GLY A 222 4.40 5.76 11.56
C GLY A 222 4.55 5.55 10.05
N VAL A 223 5.02 4.38 9.59
CA VAL A 223 4.92 3.99 8.18
C VAL A 223 3.52 3.42 7.94
N ASP A 224 2.81 3.87 6.91
CA ASP A 224 1.42 3.46 6.70
C ASP A 224 1.31 2.02 6.17
N VAL A 225 2.25 1.58 5.32
CA VAL A 225 2.29 0.18 4.84
C VAL A 225 3.73 -0.31 4.69
N ALA A 226 4.02 -1.52 5.16
CA ALA A 226 5.29 -2.20 4.92
C ALA A 226 5.09 -3.44 4.03
N VAL A 227 5.72 -3.45 2.86
CA VAL A 227 5.64 -4.54 1.88
C VAL A 227 6.94 -5.34 1.91
N SER A 228 6.83 -6.66 2.13
CA SER A 228 8.00 -7.55 2.10
C SER A 228 7.98 -8.42 0.85
N PRO A 229 9.00 -8.33 -0.03
CA PRO A 229 9.08 -9.18 -1.22
C PRO A 229 9.08 -10.68 -0.88
N ARG A 230 9.68 -11.04 0.27
CA ARG A 230 9.69 -12.44 0.76
C ARG A 230 8.31 -12.94 1.14
N ARG A 231 7.47 -12.08 1.76
CA ARG A 231 6.09 -12.40 2.11
C ARG A 231 5.26 -12.62 0.84
N VAL A 232 5.31 -11.65 -0.09
CA VAL A 232 4.55 -11.69 -1.35
C VAL A 232 4.89 -12.95 -2.16
N VAL A 233 6.17 -13.32 -2.24
CA VAL A 233 6.58 -14.56 -2.94
C VAL A 233 6.11 -15.81 -2.20
N ALA A 234 6.18 -15.83 -0.87
CA ALA A 234 5.71 -16.98 -0.09
C ALA A 234 4.20 -17.20 -0.27
N GLU A 235 3.42 -16.11 -0.29
CA GLU A 235 1.98 -16.13 -0.57
C GLU A 235 1.69 -16.63 -1.98
N GLU A 236 2.44 -16.16 -2.98
CA GLU A 236 2.25 -16.61 -4.36
C GLU A 236 2.60 -18.08 -4.56
N ILE A 237 3.68 -18.57 -3.93
CA ILE A 237 4.00 -20.00 -3.90
C ILE A 237 2.87 -20.78 -3.22
N ALA A 238 2.37 -20.31 -2.08
CA ALA A 238 1.28 -20.96 -1.36
C ALA A 238 0.00 -21.02 -2.21
N ARG A 239 -0.32 -19.95 -2.97
CA ARG A 239 -1.44 -19.90 -3.92
C ARG A 239 -1.31 -20.99 -4.97
N LEU A 240 -0.18 -21.05 -5.68
CA LEU A 240 0.10 -22.04 -6.72
C LEU A 240 0.04 -23.48 -6.20
N THR A 241 0.49 -23.74 -4.96
CA THR A 241 0.40 -25.09 -4.38
C THR A 241 -1.03 -25.53 -4.06
N ARG A 242 -1.94 -24.59 -3.75
CA ARG A 242 -3.34 -24.89 -3.40
C ARG A 242 -4.24 -25.03 -4.63
N GLU A 243 -3.88 -24.42 -5.76
CA GLU A 243 -4.61 -24.57 -7.04
C GLU A 243 -4.64 -26.02 -7.54
N GLY A 244 -3.76 -26.89 -7.05
CA GLY A 244 -3.76 -28.33 -7.34
C GLY A 244 -4.60 -29.22 -6.43
N SER A 245 -5.24 -28.70 -5.36
CA SER A 245 -5.85 -29.56 -4.32
C SER A 245 -7.23 -29.16 -3.78
N ALA A 246 -7.93 -28.21 -4.40
CA ALA A 246 -9.30 -27.86 -3.97
C ALA A 246 -10.34 -28.64 -4.78
N GLU A 247 -10.71 -29.84 -4.31
CA GLU A 247 -11.97 -30.48 -4.71
C GLU A 247 -13.14 -29.79 -4.00
N ASN A 248 -14.17 -29.45 -4.77
CA ASN A 248 -15.47 -29.03 -4.27
C ASN A 248 -16.13 -30.23 -3.60
N VAL A 249 -16.10 -30.29 -2.27
CA VAL A 249 -16.89 -31.27 -1.52
C VAL A 249 -18.27 -30.65 -1.31
N ALA A 250 -19.13 -30.88 -2.30
CA ALA A 250 -20.58 -30.77 -2.16
C ALA A 250 -21.15 -32.06 -1.54
#